data_AF-A0AA39T4D2-F1
#
_entry.id   AF-A0AA39T4D2-F1
#
_cell.length_a   1.000
_cell.length_b   1.000
_cell.length_c   1.000
_cell.angle_alpha   90.00
_cell.angle_beta   90.00
_cell.angle_gamma   90.00
#
_symmetry.space_group_name_H-M   'P 1'
#
loop_
_entity.id
_entity.type
_entity.pdbx_description
1 polymer ?
#
loop_
_entity_poly.entity_id
_entity_poly.type
_entity_poly.pdbx_seq_one_letter_code
_entity_poly.pdbx_strand_id
1 'polypeptide(L)'
;MNLAHNKSRLGQNLKGWSKNFVPNQNFVVSKYEDLISQLKSCKQTPEIAQIHGYFVKTGLDQNPFNLSKLLASSVHNIQYAASIFEHIQNPNLFMFNTMLRGYSISDDPKQAFGVFNNLRARGLLLDQFSYITTLKAVRVIMNRLLFLAK
;
A
#
# COMPACT_ATOMS: atom_id res chain seq x y z
N MET A 1 11.19 -70.12 -1.29
CA MET A 1 12.44 -69.43 -0.92
C MET A 1 12.10 -68.08 -0.31
N ASN A 2 12.89 -67.67 0.68
CA ASN A 2 12.77 -66.51 1.59
C ASN A 2 12.53 -65.14 0.91
N LEU A 3 11.68 -64.27 1.50
CA LEU A 3 12.02 -63.01 2.25
C LEU A 3 12.68 -61.92 1.37
N ALA A 4 12.37 -60.61 1.42
CA ALA A 4 11.43 -59.76 2.18
C ALA A 4 11.07 -58.51 1.29
N HIS A 5 10.49 -57.37 1.70
CA HIS A 5 10.13 -56.84 3.03
C HIS A 5 8.86 -55.95 2.99
N ASN A 6 7.98 -56.18 3.97
CA ASN A 6 6.94 -55.31 4.53
C ASN A 6 7.21 -53.79 4.51
N LYS A 7 6.28 -52.99 3.96
CA LYS A 7 5.67 -51.88 4.74
C LYS A 7 4.20 -51.66 4.36
N SER A 8 3.33 -52.05 5.29
CA SER A 8 1.88 -51.91 5.21
C SER A 8 1.37 -50.51 5.53
N ARG A 9 0.12 -50.21 5.12
CA ARG A 9 -0.79 -49.20 5.69
C ARG A 9 -0.32 -47.73 5.63
N LEU A 10 -0.95 -46.97 4.74
CA LEU A 10 -1.84 -45.86 5.13
C LEU A 10 -2.72 -45.47 3.93
N GLY A 11 -3.87 -46.13 3.81
CA GLY A 11 -4.98 -45.58 3.02
C GLY A 11 -5.71 -44.50 3.82
N GLN A 12 -6.58 -43.75 3.14
CA GLN A 12 -7.58 -42.85 3.72
C GLN A 12 -7.05 -41.56 4.38
N ASN A 13 -6.87 -40.49 3.59
CA ASN A 13 -7.46 -39.17 3.87
C ASN A 13 -7.19 -38.13 2.75
N LEU A 14 -8.01 -38.13 1.70
CA LEU A 14 -8.15 -37.00 0.76
C LEU A 14 -9.63 -36.67 0.48
N LYS A 15 -10.48 -36.85 1.51
CA LYS A 15 -11.87 -36.34 1.54
C LYS A 15 -12.03 -35.46 2.78
N GLY A 16 -11.55 -34.21 2.71
CA GLY A 16 -11.53 -33.32 3.88
C GLY A 16 -11.26 -31.84 3.64
N TRP A 17 -10.89 -31.41 2.44
CA TRP A 17 -10.81 -29.98 2.12
C TRP A 17 -12.20 -29.45 1.76
N SER A 18 -12.88 -28.91 2.78
CA SER A 18 -14.13 -28.17 2.62
C SER A 18 -13.94 -27.04 1.61
N LYS A 19 -14.73 -27.06 0.54
CA LYS A 19 -14.78 -25.96 -0.45
C LYS A 19 -15.42 -24.67 0.10
N ASN A 20 -15.87 -24.68 1.36
CA ASN A 20 -16.55 -23.58 2.01
C ASN A 20 -15.81 -23.12 3.29
N PHE A 21 -14.51 -22.81 3.20
CA PHE A 21 -13.93 -21.86 4.17
C PHE A 21 -14.41 -20.45 3.79
N VAL A 22 -15.68 -20.18 4.08
CA VAL A 22 -16.18 -18.81 4.20
C VAL A 22 -15.70 -18.33 5.57
N PRO A 23 -14.76 -17.38 5.65
CA PRO A 23 -14.37 -16.83 6.94
C PRO A 23 -15.61 -16.24 7.62
N ASN A 24 -15.78 -16.45 8.92
CA ASN A 24 -16.87 -15.81 9.66
C ASN A 24 -16.77 -14.29 9.44
N GLN A 25 -17.78 -13.71 8.77
CA GLN A 25 -17.73 -12.32 8.31
C GLN A 25 -17.50 -11.36 9.48
N ASN A 26 -18.08 -11.66 10.65
CA ASN A 26 -17.90 -10.88 11.87
C ASN A 26 -16.44 -10.89 12.37
N PHE A 27 -15.73 -12.00 12.22
CA PHE A 27 -14.32 -12.15 12.60
C PHE A 27 -13.36 -11.46 11.62
N VAL A 28 -13.70 -11.44 10.32
CA VAL A 28 -12.92 -10.68 9.33
C VAL A 28 -13.13 -9.19 9.52
N VAL A 29 -14.36 -8.74 9.77
CA VAL A 29 -14.69 -7.33 10.02
C VAL A 29 -14.00 -6.82 11.29
N SER A 30 -14.06 -7.54 12.42
CA SER A 30 -13.39 -7.11 13.65
C SER A 30 -11.88 -6.99 13.45
N LYS A 31 -11.26 -8.00 12.85
CA LYS A 31 -9.81 -8.00 12.58
C LYS A 31 -9.39 -6.93 11.57
N TYR A 32 -10.25 -6.57 10.62
CA TYR A 32 -10.00 -5.46 9.71
C TYR A 32 -10.01 -4.11 10.43
N GLU A 33 -11.00 -3.84 11.29
CA GLU A 33 -11.02 -2.60 12.07
C GLU A 33 -9.83 -2.49 13.02
N ASP A 34 -9.39 -3.59 13.64
CA ASP A 34 -8.15 -3.65 14.43
C ASP A 34 -6.92 -3.25 13.60
N LEU A 35 -6.78 -3.80 12.38
CA LEU A 35 -5.68 -3.48 11.46
C LEU A 35 -5.72 -2.01 11.00
N ILE A 36 -6.91 -1.46 10.75
CA ILE A 36 -7.07 -0.02 10.41
C ILE A 36 -6.75 0.87 11.62
N SER A 37 -7.08 0.44 12.83
CA SER A 37 -6.71 1.15 14.06
C SER A 37 -5.18 1.16 14.25
N GLN A 38 -4.52 0.01 14.05
CA GLN A 38 -3.06 -0.11 14.06
C GLN A 38 -2.40 0.77 12.99
N LEU A 39 -2.89 0.77 11.75
CA LEU A 39 -2.36 1.63 10.68
C LEU A 39 -2.39 3.13 11.03
N LYS A 40 -3.29 3.60 11.90
CA LYS A 40 -3.32 5.00 12.35
C LYS A 40 -2.26 5.32 13.42
N SER A 41 -1.82 4.33 14.19
CA SER A 41 -0.86 4.50 15.30
C SER A 41 0.57 4.08 14.94
N CYS A 42 0.76 3.21 13.94
CA CYS A 42 2.07 2.85 13.41
C CYS A 42 2.82 4.08 12.86
N LYS A 43 4.00 4.33 13.42
CA LYS A 43 4.95 5.36 12.94
C LYS A 43 6.20 4.78 12.29
N GLN A 44 6.36 3.46 12.38
CA GLN A 44 7.53 2.71 11.95
C GLN A 44 7.19 1.85 10.73
N THR A 45 8.13 1.75 9.80
CA THR A 45 7.96 1.02 8.54
C THR A 45 7.76 -0.50 8.71
N PRO A 46 8.44 -1.22 9.64
CA PRO A 46 8.29 -2.68 9.77
C PRO A 46 6.86 -3.15 10.09
N GLU A 47 6.15 -2.49 10.99
CA GLU A 47 4.77 -2.82 11.36
C GLU A 47 3.82 -2.61 10.17
N ILE A 48 4.00 -1.52 9.42
CA ILE A 48 3.22 -1.24 8.22
C ILE A 48 3.54 -2.25 7.11
N ALA A 49 4.78 -2.72 7.02
CA ALA A 49 5.17 -3.79 6.10
C ALA A 49 4.55 -5.15 6.47
N GLN A 50 4.40 -5.46 7.76
CA GLN A 50 3.66 -6.65 8.20
C GLN A 50 2.18 -6.57 7.82
N ILE A 51 1.55 -5.40 8.00
CA ILE A 51 0.14 -5.17 7.61
C ILE A 51 -0.02 -5.23 6.08
N HIS A 52 0.90 -4.65 5.32
CA HIS A 52 0.92 -4.78 3.85
C HIS A 52 1.04 -6.24 3.40
N GLY A 53 1.97 -7.01 3.98
CA GLY A 53 2.11 -8.44 3.71
C GLY A 53 0.85 -9.24 4.04
N TYR A 54 0.13 -8.86 5.11
CA TYR A 54 -1.19 -9.44 5.41
C TYR A 54 -2.24 -9.07 4.36
N PHE A 55 -2.26 -7.82 3.89
CA PHE A 55 -3.20 -7.38 2.85
C PHE A 55 -3.02 -8.19 1.57
N VAL A 56 -1.79 -8.29 1.06
CA VAL A 56 -1.45 -9.09 -0.13
C VAL A 56 -1.81 -10.56 0.06
N LYS A 57 -1.47 -11.16 1.22
CA LYS A 57 -1.78 -12.57 1.50
C LYS A 57 -3.29 -12.88 1.57
N THR A 58 -4.12 -11.87 1.85
CA THR A 58 -5.58 -12.03 2.02
C THR A 58 -6.41 -11.41 0.89
N GLY A 59 -5.78 -10.81 -0.13
CA GLY A 59 -6.47 -10.12 -1.21
C GLY A 59 -7.12 -8.79 -0.79
N LEU A 60 -6.83 -8.27 0.41
CA LEU A 60 -7.37 -6.99 0.88
C LEU A 60 -6.77 -5.80 0.13
N ASP A 61 -5.59 -5.98 -0.47
CA ASP A 61 -4.94 -5.04 -1.40
C ASP A 61 -5.74 -4.83 -2.69
N GLN A 62 -6.62 -5.76 -3.08
CA GLN A 62 -7.47 -5.59 -4.27
C GLN A 62 -8.58 -4.53 -4.08
N ASN A 63 -8.80 -4.05 -2.85
CA ASN A 63 -9.75 -2.97 -2.57
C ASN A 63 -9.02 -1.61 -2.53
N PRO A 64 -9.36 -0.66 -3.44
CA PRO A 64 -8.73 0.66 -3.46
C PRO A 64 -8.83 1.45 -2.15
N PHE A 65 -9.89 1.23 -1.34
CA PHE A 65 -10.03 1.89 -0.03
C PHE A 65 -8.98 1.41 0.97
N ASN A 66 -8.66 0.12 0.95
CA ASN A 66 -7.64 -0.48 1.81
C ASN A 66 -6.26 0.01 1.41
N LEU A 67 -5.95 0.00 0.10
CA LEU A 67 -4.72 0.59 -0.44
C LEU A 67 -4.59 2.08 -0.10
N SER A 68 -5.68 2.86 -0.19
CA SER A 68 -5.66 4.29 0.16
C SER A 68 -5.24 4.50 1.62
N LYS A 69 -5.77 3.70 2.56
CA LYS A 69 -5.38 3.77 3.98
C LYS A 69 -3.92 3.32 4.19
N LEU A 70 -3.53 2.19 3.61
CA LEU A 70 -2.17 1.66 3.72
C LEU A 70 -1.12 2.65 3.20
N LEU A 71 -1.39 3.25 2.03
CA LEU A 71 -0.53 4.25 1.41
C LEU A 71 -0.42 5.51 2.29
N ALA A 72 -1.55 6.01 2.81
CA ALA A 72 -1.57 7.17 3.70
C ALA A 72 -0.78 6.96 5.00
N SER A 73 -0.80 5.76 5.58
CA SER A 73 0.06 5.40 6.71
C SER A 73 1.54 5.26 6.31
N SER A 74 1.82 4.87 5.06
CA SER A 74 3.18 4.59 4.59
C SER A 74 4.02 5.85 4.31
N VAL A 75 3.42 7.03 4.12
CA VAL A 75 4.15 8.25 3.68
C VAL A 75 5.24 8.78 4.64
N HIS A 76 5.31 8.26 5.88
CA HIS A 76 6.44 8.51 6.79
C HIS A 76 7.78 7.98 6.22
N ASN A 77 7.71 6.97 5.35
CA ASN A 77 8.81 6.46 4.54
C ASN A 77 8.38 6.58 3.07
N ILE A 78 8.74 7.70 2.43
CA ILE A 78 8.23 8.05 1.10
C ILE A 78 8.68 7.05 0.02
N GLN A 79 9.86 6.44 0.17
CA GLN A 79 10.37 5.39 -0.72
C GLN A 79 9.52 4.13 -0.62
N TYR A 80 9.12 3.73 0.59
CA TYR A 80 8.23 2.60 0.80
C TYR A 80 6.81 2.88 0.27
N ALA A 81 6.27 4.07 0.53
CA ALA A 81 4.99 4.50 -0.04
C ALA A 81 5.01 4.52 -1.58
N ALA A 82 6.12 4.95 -2.19
CA ALA A 82 6.31 4.92 -3.64
C ALA A 82 6.27 3.50 -4.20
N SER A 83 6.97 2.55 -3.57
CA SER A 83 6.95 1.15 -4.00
C SER A 83 5.54 0.53 -3.93
N ILE A 84 4.72 0.88 -2.92
CA ILE A 84 3.30 0.49 -2.87
C ILE A 84 2.56 1.12 -4.04
N PHE A 85 2.70 2.44 -4.24
CA PHE A 85 1.98 3.20 -5.25
C PHE A 85 2.24 2.71 -6.68
N GLU A 86 3.47 2.34 -7.00
CA GLU A 86 3.87 1.80 -8.31
C GLU A 86 3.14 0.48 -8.66
N HIS A 87 2.79 -0.33 -7.67
CA HIS A 87 2.05 -1.58 -7.87
C HIS A 87 0.53 -1.39 -7.95
N ILE A 88 0.00 -0.18 -7.70
CA ILE A 88 -1.42 0.11 -7.85
C ILE A 88 -1.73 0.35 -9.33
N GLN A 89 -2.51 -0.56 -9.94
CA GLN A 89 -2.90 -0.44 -11.35
C GLN A 89 -3.75 0.81 -11.61
N ASN A 90 -4.77 1.04 -10.76
CA ASN A 90 -5.77 2.10 -10.90
C ASN A 90 -5.83 2.99 -9.64
N PRO A 91 -4.80 3.80 -9.37
CA PRO A 91 -4.78 4.71 -8.22
C PRO A 91 -5.85 5.80 -8.37
N ASN A 92 -6.57 6.05 -7.28
CA ASN A 92 -7.57 7.11 -7.20
C ASN A 92 -6.93 8.48 -6.87
N LEU A 93 -7.69 9.56 -7.01
CA LEU A 93 -7.21 10.92 -6.75
C LEU A 93 -6.66 11.11 -5.31
N PHE A 94 -7.24 10.43 -4.32
CA PHE A 94 -6.75 10.48 -2.94
C PHE A 94 -5.34 9.87 -2.81
N MET A 95 -5.03 8.78 -3.51
CA MET A 95 -3.70 8.18 -3.53
C MET A 95 -2.67 9.10 -4.19
N PHE A 96 -3.04 9.73 -5.32
CA PHE A 96 -2.22 10.75 -5.96
C PHE A 96 -1.94 11.94 -5.04
N ASN A 97 -2.99 12.49 -4.40
CA ASN A 97 -2.87 13.59 -3.44
C ASN A 97 -2.01 13.22 -2.22
N THR A 98 -2.08 11.96 -1.78
CA THR A 98 -1.24 11.38 -0.73
C THR A 98 0.24 11.38 -1.14
N MET A 99 0.57 10.90 -2.34
CA MET A 99 1.94 10.89 -2.85
C MET A 99 2.48 12.29 -3.17
N LEU A 100 1.66 13.18 -3.75
CA LEU A 100 1.99 14.58 -3.97
C LEU A 100 2.37 15.27 -2.65
N ARG A 101 1.55 15.10 -1.62
CA ARG A 101 1.83 15.62 -0.28
C ARG A 101 3.11 15.01 0.29
N GLY A 102 3.27 13.68 0.22
CA GLY A 102 4.43 12.96 0.73
C GLY A 102 5.75 13.47 0.13
N TYR A 103 5.85 13.54 -1.19
CA TYR A 103 7.03 14.08 -1.85
C TYR A 103 7.25 15.57 -1.57
N SER A 104 6.18 16.39 -1.51
CA SER A 104 6.32 17.85 -1.30
C SER A 104 7.01 18.26 0.01
N ILE A 105 7.03 17.37 1.01
CA ILE A 105 7.70 17.56 2.31
C ILE A 105 8.92 16.65 2.51
N SER A 106 9.28 15.86 1.49
CA SER A 106 10.42 14.95 1.53
C SER A 106 11.75 15.63 1.15
N ASP A 107 12.84 14.88 1.19
CA ASP A 107 14.15 15.35 0.76
C ASP A 107 14.25 15.54 -0.77
N ASP A 108 13.49 14.77 -1.56
CA ASP A 108 13.38 14.95 -3.02
C ASP A 108 11.95 15.37 -3.46
N PRO A 109 11.59 16.66 -3.29
CA PRO A 109 10.31 17.18 -3.73
C PRO A 109 10.13 17.21 -5.26
N LYS A 110 11.17 16.94 -6.07
CA LYS A 110 11.05 16.93 -7.54
C LYS A 110 10.16 15.78 -8.03
N GLN A 111 10.13 14.66 -7.31
CA GLN A 111 9.28 13.51 -7.63
C GLN A 111 7.78 13.84 -7.60
N ALA A 112 7.36 14.88 -6.87
CA ALA A 112 5.98 15.36 -6.91
C ALA A 112 5.54 15.74 -8.34
N PHE A 113 6.45 16.22 -9.19
CA PHE A 113 6.13 16.49 -10.60
C PHE A 113 5.90 15.21 -11.41
N GLY A 114 6.63 14.12 -11.12
CA GLY A 114 6.41 12.81 -11.72
C GLY A 114 5.00 12.29 -11.41
N VAL A 115 4.60 12.36 -10.13
CA VAL A 115 3.25 12.01 -9.66
C VAL A 115 2.19 12.90 -10.32
N PHE A 116 2.39 14.22 -10.38
CA PHE A 116 1.48 15.17 -11.02
C PHE A 116 1.31 14.92 -12.52
N ASN A 117 2.39 14.59 -13.22
CA ASN A 117 2.34 14.27 -14.64
C ASN A 117 1.66 12.92 -14.90
N ASN A 118 1.83 11.91 -14.03
CA ASN A 118 1.10 10.65 -14.12
C ASN A 118 -0.42 10.86 -13.89
N LEU A 119 -0.78 11.67 -12.88
CA LEU A 119 -2.17 12.05 -12.60
C LEU A 119 -2.84 12.72 -13.81
N ARG A 120 -2.15 13.67 -14.45
CA ARG A 120 -2.60 14.32 -15.70
C ARG A 120 -2.71 13.35 -16.87
N ALA A 121 -1.72 12.48 -17.06
CA ALA A 121 -1.71 11.51 -18.16
C ALA A 121 -2.87 10.49 -18.08
N ARG A 122 -3.34 10.19 -16.87
CA ARG A 122 -4.54 9.35 -16.65
C ARG A 122 -5.87 10.09 -16.83
N GLY A 123 -5.87 11.38 -17.17
CA GLY A 123 -7.08 12.17 -17.40
C GLY A 123 -7.95 12.39 -16.16
N LEU A 124 -7.44 12.12 -14.96
CA LEU A 124 -8.18 12.35 -13.72
C LEU A 124 -8.30 13.85 -13.45
N LEU A 125 -9.52 14.30 -13.13
CA LEU A 125 -9.78 15.70 -12.79
C LEU A 125 -9.00 16.09 -11.53
N LEU A 126 -8.07 17.02 -11.70
CA LEU A 126 -7.31 17.65 -10.61
C LEU A 126 -8.28 18.43 -9.71
N ASP A 127 -8.30 18.11 -8.42
CA ASP A 127 -8.99 18.93 -7.43
C ASP A 127 -8.16 20.16 -7.03
N GLN A 128 -8.81 21.11 -6.34
CA GLN A 128 -8.14 22.31 -5.82
C GLN A 128 -6.94 21.96 -4.92
N PHE A 129 -7.01 20.84 -4.20
CA PHE A 129 -5.91 20.32 -3.38
C PHE A 129 -4.70 19.89 -4.22
N SER A 130 -4.90 19.20 -5.34
CA SER A 130 -3.85 18.79 -6.29
C SER A 130 -3.04 20.00 -6.77
N TYR A 131 -3.73 21.06 -7.21
CA TYR A 131 -3.11 22.30 -7.69
C TYR A 131 -2.34 23.01 -6.57
N ILE A 132 -2.96 23.24 -5.42
CA ILE A 132 -2.32 23.94 -4.28
C ILE A 132 -1.09 23.18 -3.78
N THR A 133 -1.15 21.85 -3.70
CA THR A 133 -0.04 21.00 -3.23
C THR A 133 1.13 21.02 -4.21
N THR A 134 0.85 20.97 -5.52
CA THR A 134 1.88 21.08 -6.57
C THR A 134 2.55 22.46 -6.55
N LEU A 135 1.79 23.56 -6.42
CA LEU A 135 2.33 24.91 -6.29
C LEU A 135 3.19 25.10 -5.02
N LYS A 136 2.81 24.46 -3.90
CA LYS A 136 3.64 24.44 -2.68
C LYS A 136 4.98 23.73 -2.91
N ALA A 137 4.99 22.58 -3.60
CA ALA A 137 6.21 21.87 -3.95
C ALA A 137 7.14 22.72 -4.85
N VAL A 138 6.59 23.38 -5.87
CA VAL A 138 7.32 24.35 -6.73
C VAL A 138 8.00 25.43 -5.88
N ARG A 139 7.29 26.02 -4.91
CA ARG A 139 7.84 27.05 -4.02
C ARG A 139 9.01 26.52 -3.16
N VAL A 140 8.88 25.31 -2.62
CA VAL A 140 9.97 24.68 -1.83
C VAL A 140 11.21 24.46 -2.69
N ILE A 141 11.03 24.00 -3.93
CA ILE A 141 12.13 23.76 -4.87
C ILE A 141 12.83 25.08 -5.25
N MET A 142 12.07 26.13 -5.61
CA MET A 142 12.65 27.46 -5.88
C MET A 142 13.43 28.01 -4.68
N ASN A 143 12.88 27.91 -3.47
CA ASN A 143 13.56 28.38 -2.27
C ASN A 143 14.88 27.62 -2.00
N ARG A 144 14.90 26.29 -2.20
CA ARG A 144 16.13 25.50 -2.06
C ARG A 144 17.19 25.88 -3.12
N LEU A 145 16.78 26.14 -4.37
CA LEU A 145 17.69 26.58 -5.43
C LEU A 145 18.27 27.98 -5.17
N LEU A 146 17.46 28.92 -4.68
CA LEU A 146 17.92 30.28 -4.32
C LEU A 146 18.90 30.30 -3.13
N PHE A 147 18.87 29.29 -2.27
CA PHE A 147 19.83 29.16 -1.16
C PHE A 147 21.16 28.51 -1.58
N LEU A 148 21.15 27.71 -2.65
CA LEU A 148 22.35 27.09 -3.24
C LEU A 148 23.08 28.00 -4.26
N ALA A 149 22.50 29.15 -4.57
CA ALA A 149 23.04 30.16 -5.49
C ALA A 149 23.60 31.40 -4.76
N LYS A 150 23.94 31.25 -3.47
CA LYS A 150 24.56 32.25 -2.59
C LYS A 150 25.80 31.67 -1.92
#